data_AF-A0A0P7XPX9-F1
#
_entry.id   AF-A0A0P7XPX9-F1
#
_cell.length_a   1.000
_cell.length_b   1.000
_cell.length_c   1.000
_cell.angle_alpha   90.00
_cell.angle_beta   90.00
_cell.angle_gamma   90.00
#
_symmetry.space_group_name_H-M   'P 1'
#
loop_
_entity.id
_entity.type
_entity.pdbx_description
1 polymer ?
#
loop_
_entity_poly.entity_id
_entity_poly.type
_entity_poly.pdbx_seq_one_letter_code
_entity_poly.pdbx_strand_id
1 'polypeptide(L)'
;MKKYLIFLLSLTACTENLNSVQVVDLKISPEFKIDLSATENYSSTNHQSFPLSDDSFLIFNDFGRSIDTVKVGVKGGRAIKGNEVPNEGPWGIQNINFFQPTDKGMAFMDQYSFYLPSDYGLKKLEINDSRFGLTFPSSMPLINVTNRYFKFLDDESTSSTVLLSSRGKSKLDKSESLELTSFDLEKLNIKKFKFEFSSKIEDHRIEFQGERFFLSSAVYPALLSVNDRIIISYAYMNLIQIFDLNSETSFDVKPHSYNYKDERAKPDNKGLIRNRKEFIEKSSLWHSDVTFGPIASLDNGMFCRLIKKAKIEGKRGDIIFELFDKNFNKTGEATILDGSKFLTLYYMPLGKQLFVKAYDQPDEDQLSYHLISLE
;
A
#
# COMPACT_ATOMS: atom_id res chain seq x y z
N MET A 1 42.17 -7.73 -48.65
CA MET A 1 41.80 -8.07 -47.26
C MET A 1 41.83 -6.90 -46.26
N LYS A 2 42.49 -5.76 -46.50
CA LYS A 2 42.51 -4.61 -45.55
C LYS A 2 41.29 -3.67 -45.58
N LYS A 3 40.41 -3.75 -46.59
CA LYS A 3 39.24 -2.84 -46.72
C LYS A 3 37.94 -3.36 -46.09
N TYR A 4 37.86 -4.65 -45.74
CA TYR A 4 36.68 -5.22 -45.08
C TYR A 4 36.73 -5.14 -43.55
N LEU A 5 37.89 -4.89 -42.95
CA LEU A 5 38.05 -4.82 -41.49
C LEU A 5 37.54 -3.51 -40.89
N ILE A 6 37.55 -2.41 -41.66
CA ILE A 6 37.12 -1.09 -41.19
C ILE A 6 35.58 -1.00 -41.12
N PHE A 7 34.87 -1.76 -41.95
CA PHE A 7 33.41 -1.77 -41.94
C PHE A 7 32.81 -2.61 -40.79
N LEU A 8 33.56 -3.57 -40.23
CA LEU A 8 33.16 -4.30 -39.04
C LEU A 8 33.42 -3.52 -37.73
N LEU A 9 34.37 -2.59 -37.72
CA LEU A 9 34.66 -1.73 -36.56
C LEU A 9 33.73 -0.52 -36.43
N SER A 10 33.00 -0.15 -37.50
CA SER A 10 31.98 0.91 -37.46
C SER A 10 30.59 0.43 -37.03
N LEU A 11 30.38 -0.89 -36.85
CA LEU A 11 29.13 -1.45 -36.33
C LEU A 11 29.14 -1.68 -34.81
N THR A 12 30.24 -1.35 -34.13
CA THR A 12 30.38 -1.47 -32.67
C THR A 12 30.46 -0.12 -31.94
N ALA A 13 30.21 1.00 -32.64
CA ALA A 13 30.14 2.32 -32.03
C ALA A 13 28.67 2.74 -31.90
N CYS A 14 28.23 2.92 -30.65
CA CYS A 14 26.86 3.21 -30.21
C CYS A 14 25.91 2.01 -30.16
N THR A 15 26.30 0.95 -29.46
CA THR A 15 25.34 0.42 -28.47
C THR A 15 25.32 1.43 -27.33
N GLU A 16 24.39 2.38 -27.37
CA GLU A 16 23.97 3.07 -26.15
C GLU A 16 23.67 1.97 -25.12
N ASN A 17 24.26 2.07 -23.93
CA ASN A 17 23.87 1.21 -22.83
C ASN A 17 22.35 1.33 -22.68
N LEU A 18 21.64 0.23 -22.91
CA LEU A 18 20.18 0.14 -22.89
C LEU A 18 19.53 0.55 -21.54
N ASN A 19 20.32 1.02 -20.57
CA ASN A 19 19.91 1.27 -19.19
C ASN A 19 20.53 2.55 -18.63
N SER A 20 20.33 3.71 -19.26
CA SER A 20 20.49 4.98 -18.53
C SER A 20 19.25 5.23 -17.67
N VAL A 21 19.00 4.39 -16.67
CA VAL A 21 18.13 4.79 -15.55
C VAL A 21 18.81 6.02 -14.97
N GLN A 22 18.19 7.19 -15.11
CA GLN A 22 18.80 8.42 -14.62
C GLN A 22 18.87 8.34 -13.10
N VAL A 23 20.01 8.78 -12.54
CA VAL A 23 20.11 9.00 -11.10
C VAL A 23 19.17 10.15 -10.79
N VAL A 24 18.13 9.86 -10.01
CA VAL A 24 17.19 10.89 -9.56
C VAL A 24 17.91 11.73 -8.52
N ASP A 25 17.93 13.04 -8.69
CA ASP A 25 18.38 13.94 -7.63
C ASP A 25 17.27 14.04 -6.58
N LEU A 26 17.57 13.55 -5.38
CA LEU A 26 16.63 13.49 -4.27
C LEU A 26 17.10 14.40 -3.16
N LYS A 27 16.21 15.29 -2.75
CA LYS A 27 16.40 16.07 -1.54
C LYS A 27 15.57 15.50 -0.41
N ILE A 28 16.26 15.15 0.67
CA ILE A 28 15.66 14.63 1.89
C ILE A 28 15.76 15.73 2.94
N SER A 29 14.63 16.06 3.56
CA SER A 29 14.60 17.03 4.63
C SER A 29 15.33 16.50 5.88
N PRO A 30 15.76 17.39 6.80
CA PRO A 30 16.02 16.95 8.17
C PRO A 30 14.80 16.24 8.76
N GLU A 31 15.00 15.51 9.85
CA GLU A 31 13.90 14.94 10.62
C GLU A 31 13.03 16.06 11.19
N PHE A 32 11.72 15.93 10.97
CA PHE A 32 10.69 16.78 11.54
C PHE A 32 9.79 15.95 12.46
N LYS A 33 9.00 16.66 13.25
CA LYS A 33 8.06 16.04 14.20
C LYS A 33 6.67 16.60 14.05
N ILE A 34 5.67 15.73 14.16
CA ILE A 34 4.27 16.08 14.32
C ILE A 34 3.91 15.90 15.79
N ASP A 35 3.41 16.95 16.42
CA ASP A 35 2.86 16.90 17.76
C ASP A 35 1.50 16.17 17.76
N LEU A 36 1.41 15.05 18.49
CA LEU A 36 0.21 14.23 18.63
C LEU A 36 -0.54 14.48 19.96
N SER A 37 0.02 15.28 20.87
CA SER A 37 -0.46 15.44 22.25
C SER A 37 -1.92 15.87 22.37
N ALA A 38 -2.43 16.59 21.36
CA ALA A 38 -3.82 17.04 21.31
C ALA A 38 -4.83 15.96 20.85
N THR A 39 -4.35 14.78 20.45
CA THR A 39 -5.17 13.80 19.73
C THR A 39 -5.20 12.41 20.36
N GLU A 40 -4.46 12.12 21.43
CA GLU A 40 -4.37 10.75 22.00
C GLU A 40 -3.83 9.70 20.99
N ASN A 41 -3.21 10.15 19.89
CA ASN A 41 -2.51 9.27 18.97
C ASN A 41 -1.11 8.96 19.49
N TYR A 42 -0.58 7.82 19.04
CA TYR A 42 0.77 7.39 19.37
C TYR A 42 1.63 7.15 18.14
N SER A 43 2.85 7.65 18.17
CA SER A 43 3.81 7.59 17.05
C SER A 43 4.26 6.15 16.70
N SER A 44 4.14 5.22 17.64
CA SER A 44 4.60 3.83 17.50
C SER A 44 3.70 2.99 16.58
N THR A 45 2.44 3.38 16.41
CA THR A 45 1.52 2.65 15.53
C THR A 45 1.67 3.13 14.10
N ASN A 46 1.47 2.21 13.15
CA ASN A 46 1.11 2.67 11.81
C ASN A 46 -0.34 3.12 11.92
N HIS A 47 -0.70 4.25 11.33
CA HIS A 47 -2.08 4.71 11.28
C HIS A 47 -2.75 4.20 10.01
N GLN A 48 -4.07 4.19 9.97
CA GLN A 48 -4.78 4.25 8.69
C GLN A 48 -4.79 5.73 8.29
N SER A 49 -4.51 6.04 7.04
CA SER A 49 -4.34 7.43 6.62
C SER A 49 -4.90 7.71 5.24
N PHE A 50 -5.30 8.95 5.03
CA PHE A 50 -5.84 9.41 3.76
C PHE A 50 -5.26 10.80 3.41
N PRO A 51 -4.55 10.97 2.28
CA PRO A 51 -4.07 12.28 1.84
C PRO A 51 -5.24 13.26 1.67
N LEU A 52 -5.14 14.46 2.25
CA LEU A 52 -6.24 15.45 2.23
C LEU A 52 -5.89 16.67 1.38
N SER A 53 -4.66 17.15 1.45
CA SER A 53 -4.12 18.27 0.66
C SER A 53 -2.61 18.12 0.51
N ASP A 54 -1.99 19.08 -0.19
CA ASP A 54 -0.53 19.16 -0.38
C ASP A 54 0.27 19.19 0.92
N ASP A 55 -0.36 19.54 2.04
CA ASP A 55 0.27 19.74 3.34
C ASP A 55 -0.48 19.05 4.49
N SER A 56 -1.49 18.21 4.20
CA SER A 56 -2.27 17.57 5.23
C SER A 56 -2.82 16.21 4.83
N PHE A 57 -3.08 15.39 5.85
CA PHE A 57 -3.70 14.10 5.70
C PHE A 57 -4.55 13.78 6.92
N LEU A 58 -5.50 12.87 6.75
CA LEU A 58 -6.31 12.32 7.81
C LEU A 58 -5.65 11.08 8.40
N ILE A 59 -5.78 10.88 9.71
CA ILE A 59 -5.46 9.62 10.38
C ILE A 59 -6.68 9.12 11.14
N PHE A 60 -6.91 7.81 11.11
CA PHE A 60 -7.81 7.21 12.08
C PHE A 60 -7.03 6.92 13.36
N ASN A 61 -7.49 7.54 14.45
CA ASN A 61 -6.99 7.30 15.78
C ASN A 61 -7.75 6.14 16.41
N ASP A 62 -7.11 4.97 16.46
CA ASP A 62 -7.69 3.77 17.04
C ASP A 62 -8.03 3.91 18.54
N PHE A 63 -7.29 4.77 19.27
CA PHE A 63 -7.42 4.93 20.72
C PHE A 63 -8.49 5.94 21.10
N GLY A 64 -8.37 7.17 20.62
CA GLY A 64 -9.37 8.23 20.82
C GLY A 64 -10.62 8.04 19.96
N ARG A 65 -10.62 7.04 19.06
CA ARG A 65 -11.66 6.73 18.08
C ARG A 65 -12.13 7.96 17.31
N SER A 66 -11.22 8.65 16.66
CA SER A 66 -11.50 9.86 15.89
C SER A 66 -10.79 9.86 14.54
N ILE A 67 -11.30 10.67 13.60
CA ILE A 67 -10.59 10.96 12.35
C ILE A 67 -9.89 12.29 12.54
N ASP A 68 -8.60 12.24 12.82
CA ASP A 68 -7.81 13.41 13.14
C ASP A 68 -7.14 13.97 11.89
N THR A 69 -6.98 15.29 11.83
CA THR A 69 -6.28 15.96 10.74
C THR A 69 -4.84 16.22 11.15
N VAL A 70 -3.89 15.67 10.41
CA VAL A 70 -2.47 15.99 10.54
C VAL A 70 -2.10 17.07 9.54
N LYS A 71 -1.60 18.19 10.06
CA LYS A 71 -1.02 19.27 9.23
C LYS A 71 0.49 19.21 9.27
N VAL A 72 1.10 19.16 8.11
CA VAL A 72 2.55 19.10 7.89
C VAL A 72 3.03 20.48 7.46
N GLY A 73 3.95 21.07 8.22
CA GLY A 73 4.54 22.37 7.91
C GLY A 73 6.04 22.29 7.68
N VAL A 74 6.64 23.42 7.28
CA VAL A 74 8.05 23.55 6.89
C VAL A 74 9.05 23.21 8.02
N LYS A 75 8.61 23.22 9.28
CA LYS A 75 9.45 22.96 10.47
C LYS A 75 8.89 21.91 11.42
N GLY A 76 7.93 21.10 10.95
CA GLY A 76 7.14 20.22 11.81
C GLY A 76 5.66 20.39 11.58
N GLY A 77 4.87 19.59 12.28
CA GLY A 77 3.42 19.53 12.12
C GLY A 77 2.69 19.37 13.44
N ARG A 78 1.37 19.29 13.35
CA ARG A 78 0.50 18.97 14.49
C ARG A 78 -0.70 18.16 14.04
N ALA A 79 -1.15 17.25 14.89
CA ALA A 79 -2.43 16.59 14.75
C ALA A 79 -3.51 17.43 15.44
N ILE A 80 -4.69 17.48 14.84
CA ILE A 80 -5.87 18.17 15.35
C ILE A 80 -6.97 17.12 15.49
N LYS A 81 -7.51 16.96 16.69
CA LYS A 81 -8.57 15.98 16.95
C LYS A 81 -9.78 16.31 16.09
N GLY A 82 -10.27 15.33 15.34
CA GLY A 82 -11.48 15.51 14.54
C GLY A 82 -12.70 14.85 15.16
N ASN A 83 -13.64 14.49 14.30
CA ASN A 83 -14.90 13.90 14.75
C ASN A 83 -14.67 12.48 15.29
N GLU A 84 -15.30 12.19 16.43
CA GLU A 84 -15.29 10.86 17.02
C GLU A 84 -16.17 9.91 16.21
N VAL A 85 -15.74 8.65 16.14
CA VAL A 85 -16.43 7.56 15.47
C VAL A 85 -17.01 6.64 16.54
N PRO A 86 -18.34 6.57 16.69
CA PRO A 86 -18.95 5.81 17.77
C PRO A 86 -18.58 4.32 17.67
N ASN A 87 -18.27 3.70 18.81
CA ASN A 87 -18.04 2.27 18.90
C ASN A 87 -19.34 1.46 19.05
N GLU A 88 -20.35 2.08 19.67
CA GLU A 88 -21.61 1.44 20.02
C GLU A 88 -22.81 2.27 19.55
N GLY A 89 -24.01 1.70 19.67
CA GLY A 89 -25.26 2.33 19.25
C GLY A 89 -25.58 2.11 17.76
N PRO A 90 -26.62 2.79 17.25
CA PRO A 90 -27.13 2.57 15.89
C PRO A 90 -26.14 2.93 14.79
N TRP A 91 -25.12 3.75 15.08
CA TRP A 91 -24.06 4.15 14.17
C TRP A 91 -22.69 3.57 14.54
N GLY A 92 -22.65 2.68 15.54
CA GLY A 92 -21.42 2.14 16.08
C GLY A 92 -20.66 1.27 15.07
N ILE A 93 -19.36 1.52 14.90
CA ILE A 93 -18.47 0.70 14.08
C ILE A 93 -17.43 0.05 14.98
N GLN A 94 -17.52 -1.26 15.17
CA GLN A 94 -16.64 -1.97 16.10
C GLN A 94 -15.19 -2.02 15.60
N ASN A 95 -14.98 -2.34 14.33
CA ASN A 95 -13.66 -2.41 13.73
C ASN A 95 -13.65 -1.58 12.46
N ILE A 96 -12.71 -0.64 12.33
CA ILE A 96 -12.53 0.14 11.11
C ILE A 96 -11.25 -0.36 10.48
N ASN A 97 -11.37 -0.99 9.31
CA ASN A 97 -10.21 -1.40 8.52
C ASN A 97 -9.77 -0.29 7.57
N PHE A 98 -10.70 0.60 7.23
CA PHE A 98 -10.47 1.68 6.29
C PHE A 98 -11.52 2.79 6.46
N PHE A 99 -11.14 4.01 6.09
CA PHE A 99 -12.03 5.16 6.00
C PHE A 99 -11.66 6.06 4.81
N GLN A 100 -12.63 6.80 4.28
CA GLN A 100 -12.42 7.80 3.24
C GLN A 100 -13.38 8.98 3.38
N PRO A 101 -12.91 10.20 3.10
CA PRO A 101 -13.81 11.33 2.91
C PRO A 101 -14.65 11.14 1.64
N THR A 102 -15.88 11.61 1.68
CA THR A 102 -16.82 11.72 0.55
C THR A 102 -17.53 13.07 0.64
N ASP A 103 -18.22 13.49 -0.42
CA ASP A 103 -19.01 14.74 -0.42
C ASP A 103 -20.07 14.81 0.69
N LYS A 104 -20.56 13.65 1.15
CA LYS A 104 -21.61 13.54 2.19
C LYS A 104 -21.04 13.35 3.59
N GLY A 105 -19.72 13.19 3.74
CA GLY A 105 -19.05 12.91 5.02
C GLY A 105 -18.10 11.73 4.94
N MET A 106 -17.81 11.11 6.08
CA MET A 106 -16.86 9.99 6.14
C MET A 106 -17.55 8.65 5.85
N ALA A 107 -17.03 7.90 4.89
CA ALA A 107 -17.38 6.50 4.70
C ALA A 107 -16.35 5.62 5.40
N PHE A 108 -16.81 4.51 5.98
CA PHE A 108 -15.96 3.54 6.67
C PHE A 108 -16.23 2.15 6.16
N MET A 109 -15.30 1.26 6.45
CA MET A 109 -15.39 -0.12 6.06
C MET A 109 -14.72 -1.01 7.10
N ASP A 110 -15.43 -2.07 7.46
CA ASP A 110 -14.88 -3.15 8.26
C ASP A 110 -14.61 -4.38 7.38
N GLN A 111 -14.32 -5.52 7.99
CA GLN A 111 -14.07 -6.76 7.26
C GLN A 111 -15.30 -7.34 6.52
N TYR A 112 -16.53 -6.88 6.84
CA TYR A 112 -17.78 -7.48 6.36
C TYR A 112 -18.80 -6.47 5.78
N SER A 113 -18.58 -5.17 5.95
CA SER A 113 -19.59 -4.15 5.75
C SER A 113 -19.00 -2.80 5.36
N PHE A 114 -19.78 -2.05 4.59
CA PHE A 114 -19.60 -0.63 4.35
C PHE A 114 -20.50 0.18 5.28
N TYR A 115 -20.01 1.33 5.74
CA TYR A 115 -20.75 2.27 6.56
C TYR A 115 -20.71 3.62 5.84
N LEU A 116 -21.86 4.02 5.29
CA LEU A 116 -21.96 5.19 4.42
C LEU A 116 -22.64 6.35 5.14
N PRO A 117 -22.18 7.60 4.94
CA PRO A 117 -22.85 8.76 5.47
C PRO A 117 -24.26 8.90 4.84
N SER A 118 -25.21 9.30 5.67
CA SER A 118 -26.63 9.52 5.33
C SER A 118 -27.21 10.64 6.19
N ASP A 119 -28.40 11.14 5.83
CA ASP A 119 -29.08 12.23 6.55
C ASP A 119 -29.33 11.94 8.05
N TYR A 120 -29.35 10.65 8.43
CA TYR A 120 -29.62 10.19 9.80
C TYR A 120 -28.40 9.55 10.48
N GLY A 121 -27.18 9.80 9.99
CA GLY A 121 -25.93 9.21 10.50
C GLY A 121 -25.35 8.18 9.54
N LEU A 122 -24.89 7.04 10.04
CA LEU A 122 -24.27 6.00 9.22
C LEU A 122 -25.24 4.89 8.82
N LYS A 123 -25.27 4.56 7.52
CA LYS A 123 -25.99 3.41 6.97
C LYS A 123 -25.03 2.24 6.77
N LYS A 124 -25.28 1.15 7.50
CA LYS A 124 -24.54 -0.12 7.34
C LYS A 124 -25.06 -0.90 6.13
N LEU A 125 -24.14 -1.42 5.31
CA LEU A 125 -24.41 -2.30 4.19
C LEU A 125 -23.47 -3.50 4.26
N GLU A 126 -24.00 -4.69 4.45
CA GLU A 126 -23.20 -5.92 4.53
C GLU A 126 -22.83 -6.39 3.12
N ILE A 127 -21.62 -6.90 2.91
CA ILE A 127 -21.17 -7.38 1.58
C ILE A 127 -22.06 -8.51 1.06
N ASN A 128 -22.56 -9.37 1.97
CA ASN A 128 -23.45 -10.48 1.63
C ASN A 128 -24.90 -10.03 1.36
N ASP A 129 -25.17 -8.73 1.34
CA ASP A 129 -26.49 -8.23 0.99
C ASP A 129 -26.83 -8.58 -0.46
N SER A 130 -27.98 -9.20 -0.65
CA SER A 130 -28.50 -9.61 -1.97
C SER A 130 -28.52 -8.49 -3.01
N ARG A 131 -28.59 -7.22 -2.58
CA ARG A 131 -28.51 -6.04 -3.47
C ARG A 131 -27.18 -5.96 -4.21
N PHE A 132 -26.12 -6.51 -3.65
CA PHE A 132 -24.81 -6.58 -4.29
C PHE A 132 -24.64 -7.80 -5.20
N GLY A 133 -25.61 -8.71 -5.27
CA GLY A 133 -25.51 -9.94 -6.07
C GLY A 133 -24.43 -10.91 -5.56
N LEU A 134 -23.93 -10.71 -4.35
CA LEU A 134 -22.89 -11.52 -3.73
C LEU A 134 -23.51 -12.57 -2.80
N THR A 135 -23.80 -13.76 -3.33
CA THR A 135 -24.12 -14.93 -2.52
C THR A 135 -22.89 -15.84 -2.43
N PHE A 136 -22.29 -15.94 -1.25
CA PHE A 136 -21.20 -16.87 -0.97
C PHE A 136 -21.73 -18.05 -0.13
N PRO A 137 -22.21 -19.14 -0.77
CA PRO A 137 -22.90 -20.22 -0.06
C PRO A 137 -21.99 -21.10 0.81
N SER A 138 -20.66 -21.07 0.64
CA SER A 138 -19.70 -21.96 1.31
C SER A 138 -18.49 -21.27 1.95
N SER A 139 -18.26 -19.98 1.69
CA SER A 139 -17.18 -19.17 2.24
C SER A 139 -17.74 -17.84 2.76
N MET A 140 -17.03 -17.19 3.68
CA MET A 140 -17.39 -15.84 4.12
C MET A 140 -16.42 -14.89 3.43
N PRO A 141 -16.88 -13.97 2.56
CA PRO A 141 -15.99 -12.99 1.97
C PRO A 141 -15.46 -12.10 3.09
N LEU A 142 -14.18 -11.76 2.99
CA LEU A 142 -13.49 -10.80 3.80
C LEU A 142 -13.10 -9.65 2.88
N ILE A 143 -13.42 -8.41 3.26
CA ILE A 143 -12.74 -7.29 2.63
C ILE A 143 -11.32 -7.26 3.19
N ASN A 144 -10.35 -7.51 2.31
CA ASN A 144 -8.95 -7.44 2.66
C ASN A 144 -8.33 -6.20 2.04
N VAL A 145 -8.17 -5.17 2.87
CA VAL A 145 -7.59 -3.91 2.46
C VAL A 145 -6.26 -3.80 3.17
N THR A 146 -5.21 -4.27 2.50
CA THR A 146 -3.85 -4.33 3.08
C THR A 146 -3.13 -3.01 3.07
N ASN A 147 -3.54 -2.08 2.21
CA ASN A 147 -2.93 -0.78 2.15
C ASN A 147 -3.64 0.20 3.09
N ARG A 148 -2.86 0.98 3.82
CA ARG A 148 -3.32 2.07 4.69
C ARG A 148 -3.37 3.41 3.94
N TYR A 149 -3.28 3.35 2.61
CA TYR A 149 -3.05 4.46 1.68
C TYR A 149 -3.93 4.40 0.44
N PHE A 150 -5.04 3.67 0.48
CA PHE A 150 -5.92 3.71 -0.67
C PHE A 150 -6.51 5.10 -0.82
N LYS A 151 -6.29 5.70 -1.99
CA LYS A 151 -7.29 6.57 -2.60
C LYS A 151 -8.38 5.64 -3.12
N PHE A 152 -9.46 5.49 -2.35
CA PHE A 152 -10.59 4.65 -2.75
C PHE A 152 -11.33 5.27 -3.92
N LEU A 153 -11.23 6.58 -4.13
CA LEU A 153 -11.97 7.31 -5.14
C LEU A 153 -10.99 8.16 -5.95
N ASP A 154 -11.33 8.41 -7.21
CA ASP A 154 -10.93 9.68 -7.81
C ASP A 154 -11.60 10.78 -6.96
N ASP A 155 -11.00 11.96 -6.80
CA ASP A 155 -11.58 12.99 -5.91
C ASP A 155 -13.01 13.42 -6.34
N GLU A 156 -13.42 13.03 -7.55
CA GLU A 156 -14.73 13.28 -8.15
C GLU A 156 -15.63 12.03 -8.28
N SER A 157 -15.18 10.83 -7.87
CA SER A 157 -15.95 9.59 -8.09
C SER A 157 -16.67 9.10 -6.84
N THR A 158 -17.83 8.49 -7.04
CA THR A 158 -18.61 7.82 -5.99
C THR A 158 -18.33 6.32 -5.93
N SER A 159 -17.32 5.84 -6.66
CA SER A 159 -17.03 4.41 -6.81
C SER A 159 -15.69 4.00 -6.21
N SER A 160 -15.71 3.06 -5.27
CA SER A 160 -14.53 2.60 -4.55
C SER A 160 -13.94 1.30 -5.07
N THR A 161 -12.65 1.26 -5.35
CA THR A 161 -11.97 0.00 -5.71
C THR A 161 -11.48 -0.75 -4.45
N VAL A 162 -11.90 -2.00 -4.30
CA VAL A 162 -11.55 -2.90 -3.20
C VAL A 162 -11.00 -4.23 -3.68
N LEU A 163 -10.16 -4.84 -2.84
CA LEU A 163 -9.77 -6.23 -2.97
C LEU A 163 -10.70 -7.07 -2.08
N LEU A 164 -11.51 -7.91 -2.71
CA LEU A 164 -12.29 -8.91 -2.00
C LEU A 164 -11.47 -10.19 -1.92
N SER A 165 -11.34 -10.73 -0.71
CA SER A 165 -10.69 -12.01 -0.48
C SER A 165 -11.72 -12.98 0.09
N SER A 166 -11.78 -14.19 -0.46
CA SER A 166 -12.66 -15.21 0.08
C SER A 166 -11.88 -16.49 0.26
N ARG A 167 -11.94 -17.04 1.46
CA ARG A 167 -11.26 -18.27 1.81
C ARG A 167 -12.27 -19.26 2.37
N GLY A 168 -12.18 -20.51 1.92
CA GLY A 168 -13.00 -21.59 2.45
C GLY A 168 -12.84 -21.73 3.96
N LYS A 169 -13.95 -21.97 4.67
CA LYS A 169 -13.93 -22.20 6.13
C LYS A 169 -13.32 -23.56 6.51
N SER A 170 -13.16 -24.46 5.53
CA SER A 170 -12.67 -25.83 5.74
C SER A 170 -11.14 -25.89 5.67
N LYS A 171 -10.52 -26.72 6.52
CA LYS A 171 -9.09 -27.05 6.42
C LYS A 171 -8.68 -27.62 5.05
N LEU A 172 -9.65 -28.12 4.28
CA LEU A 172 -9.48 -28.71 2.94
C LEU A 172 -9.63 -27.69 1.81
N ASP A 173 -10.29 -26.56 2.04
CA ASP A 173 -10.48 -25.48 1.08
C ASP A 173 -9.68 -24.26 1.51
N LYS A 174 -8.37 -24.38 1.32
CA LYS A 174 -7.40 -23.32 1.67
C LYS A 174 -7.19 -22.32 0.56
N SER A 175 -7.68 -22.60 -0.65
CA SER A 175 -7.57 -21.67 -1.77
C SER A 175 -8.28 -20.38 -1.42
N GLU A 176 -7.50 -19.31 -1.37
CA GLU A 176 -8.06 -17.97 -1.32
C GLU A 176 -8.34 -17.52 -2.76
N SER A 177 -9.56 -17.07 -3.00
CA SER A 177 -9.91 -16.35 -4.21
C SER A 177 -9.79 -14.86 -3.95
N LEU A 178 -9.10 -14.16 -4.84
CA LEU A 178 -8.95 -12.71 -4.83
C LEU A 178 -9.70 -12.13 -6.02
N GLU A 179 -10.54 -11.14 -5.74
CA GLU A 179 -11.34 -10.45 -6.73
C GLU A 179 -11.09 -8.94 -6.66
N LEU A 180 -10.73 -8.34 -7.80
CA LEU A 180 -10.66 -6.89 -7.93
C LEU A 180 -12.06 -6.37 -8.22
N THR A 181 -12.53 -5.45 -7.39
CA THR A 181 -13.94 -5.06 -7.38
C THR A 181 -14.09 -3.55 -7.24
N SER A 182 -15.02 -2.94 -7.97
CA SER A 182 -15.48 -1.57 -7.74
C SER A 182 -16.84 -1.57 -7.06
N PHE A 183 -17.02 -0.67 -6.11
CA PHE A 183 -18.24 -0.47 -5.33
C PHE A 183 -18.79 0.91 -5.61
N ASP A 184 -19.94 1.03 -6.28
CA ASP A 184 -20.63 2.30 -6.47
C ASP A 184 -21.40 2.64 -5.17
N LEU A 185 -20.90 3.63 -4.42
CA LEU A 185 -21.43 4.02 -3.11
C LEU A 185 -22.80 4.68 -3.22
N GLU A 186 -23.19 5.18 -4.39
CA GLU A 186 -24.51 5.78 -4.60
C GLU A 186 -25.54 4.77 -5.08
N LYS A 187 -25.18 3.98 -6.09
CA LYS A 187 -26.07 2.97 -6.66
C LYS A 187 -26.13 1.70 -5.84
N LEU A 188 -25.24 1.55 -4.85
CA LEU A 188 -25.12 0.38 -3.99
C LEU A 188 -24.98 -0.89 -4.81
N ASN A 189 -24.10 -0.85 -5.80
CA ASN A 189 -23.82 -1.99 -6.66
C ASN A 189 -22.33 -2.33 -6.63
N ILE A 190 -22.04 -3.57 -7.04
CA ILE A 190 -20.70 -4.10 -7.12
C ILE A 190 -20.42 -4.50 -8.57
N LYS A 191 -19.32 -3.98 -9.10
CA LYS A 191 -18.75 -4.40 -10.38
C LYS A 191 -17.48 -5.20 -10.12
N LYS A 192 -17.52 -6.49 -10.42
CA LYS A 192 -16.31 -7.33 -10.43
C LYS A 192 -15.54 -7.09 -11.71
N PHE A 193 -14.24 -6.86 -11.59
CA PHE A 193 -13.36 -6.75 -12.74
C PHE A 193 -12.78 -8.11 -13.11
N LYS A 194 -12.64 -8.36 -14.41
CA LYS A 194 -11.92 -9.53 -14.91
C LYS A 194 -10.42 -9.26 -14.80
N PHE A 195 -9.87 -9.45 -13.61
CA PHE A 195 -8.47 -9.23 -13.31
C PHE A 195 -7.83 -10.49 -12.72
N GLU A 196 -6.68 -10.88 -13.27
CA GLU A 196 -5.90 -12.01 -12.77
C GLU A 196 -4.72 -11.50 -11.94
N PHE A 197 -4.79 -11.71 -10.62
CA PHE A 197 -3.68 -11.45 -9.72
C PHE A 197 -2.51 -12.41 -9.96
N SER A 198 -1.33 -12.01 -9.53
CA SER A 198 -0.13 -12.85 -9.60
C SER A 198 -0.35 -14.19 -8.91
N SER A 199 -0.06 -15.29 -9.61
CA SER A 199 -0.14 -16.65 -9.07
C SER A 199 0.86 -16.92 -7.94
N LYS A 200 1.82 -16.01 -7.71
CA LYS A 200 2.84 -16.15 -6.65
C LYS A 200 2.39 -15.64 -5.28
N ILE A 201 1.18 -15.10 -5.11
CA ILE A 201 0.70 -14.61 -3.79
C ILE A 201 0.81 -15.72 -2.73
N GLU A 202 0.33 -16.92 -3.05
CA GLU A 202 0.35 -18.06 -2.13
C GLU A 202 1.76 -18.60 -1.87
N ASP A 203 2.69 -18.44 -2.82
CA ASP A 203 4.08 -18.85 -2.66
C ASP A 203 4.83 -18.04 -1.58
N HIS A 204 4.32 -16.86 -1.20
CA HIS A 204 4.91 -15.97 -0.20
C HIS A 204 4.16 -15.99 1.13
N ARG A 205 3.10 -16.78 1.26
CA ARG A 205 2.28 -16.84 2.46
C ARG A 205 2.91 -17.70 3.53
N ILE A 206 3.07 -17.14 4.73
CA ILE A 206 3.46 -17.86 5.95
C ILE A 206 2.23 -17.95 6.85
N GLU A 207 1.88 -19.16 7.27
CA GLU A 207 0.68 -19.40 8.07
C GLU A 207 1.01 -20.11 9.38
N PHE A 208 0.38 -19.65 10.46
CA PHE A 208 0.45 -20.27 11.78
C PHE A 208 -0.93 -20.66 12.28
N GLN A 209 -1.05 -21.89 12.76
CA GLN A 209 -2.24 -22.38 13.43
C GLN A 209 -1.94 -22.63 14.91
N GLY A 210 -2.49 -21.76 15.75
CA GLY A 210 -2.62 -22.01 17.18
C GLY A 210 -3.83 -22.91 17.47
N GLU A 211 -4.04 -23.25 18.74
CA GLU A 211 -5.15 -24.12 19.14
C GLU A 211 -6.53 -23.54 18.81
N ARG A 212 -6.67 -22.20 18.88
CA ARG A 212 -7.95 -21.49 18.67
C ARG A 212 -7.85 -20.28 17.75
N PHE A 213 -6.69 -20.05 17.16
CA PHE A 213 -6.47 -18.89 16.29
C PHE A 213 -5.58 -19.24 15.12
N PHE A 214 -5.66 -18.42 14.08
CA PHE A 214 -4.93 -18.56 12.85
C PHE A 214 -4.28 -17.21 12.51
N LEU A 215 -3.02 -17.23 12.11
CA LEU A 215 -2.28 -16.05 11.67
C LEU A 215 -1.72 -16.30 10.26
N SER A 216 -1.72 -15.26 9.43
CA SER A 216 -1.12 -15.29 8.10
C SER A 216 -0.30 -14.02 7.88
N SER A 217 0.83 -14.13 7.18
CA SER A 217 1.60 -12.95 6.76
C SER A 217 0.81 -12.11 5.76
N ALA A 218 1.03 -10.79 5.77
CA ALA A 218 0.41 -9.88 4.82
C ALA A 218 1.06 -10.05 3.43
N VAL A 219 0.36 -10.77 2.54
CA VAL A 219 0.79 -11.01 1.14
C VAL A 219 -0.09 -10.30 0.11
N TYR A 220 -1.18 -9.68 0.53
CA TYR A 220 -2.09 -9.05 -0.42
C TYR A 220 -1.48 -7.78 -1.01
N PRO A 221 -1.67 -7.55 -2.32
CA PRO A 221 -1.11 -6.39 -2.98
C PRO A 221 -1.73 -5.09 -2.47
N ALA A 222 -0.96 -4.02 -2.58
CA ALA A 222 -1.46 -2.66 -2.44
C ALA A 222 -2.12 -2.22 -3.76
N LEU A 223 -3.25 -1.53 -3.66
CA LEU A 223 -3.93 -0.92 -4.82
C LEU A 223 -3.85 0.61 -4.73
N LEU A 224 -3.75 1.26 -5.89
CA LEU A 224 -3.88 2.70 -6.08
C LEU A 224 -4.82 2.93 -7.26
N SER A 225 -5.94 3.64 -7.05
CA SER A 225 -6.86 4.06 -8.10
C SER A 225 -6.56 5.50 -8.51
N VAL A 226 -6.31 5.75 -9.79
CA VAL A 226 -5.92 7.07 -10.32
C VAL A 226 -6.08 7.12 -11.84
N ASN A 227 -6.61 8.21 -12.40
CA ASN A 227 -6.70 8.46 -13.85
C ASN A 227 -7.23 7.26 -14.66
N ASP A 228 -8.43 6.77 -14.32
CA ASP A 228 -9.07 5.58 -14.93
C ASP A 228 -8.23 4.29 -14.87
N ARG A 229 -7.29 4.18 -13.93
CA ARG A 229 -6.45 3.00 -13.76
C ARG A 229 -6.43 2.54 -12.32
N ILE A 230 -6.32 1.23 -12.16
CA ILE A 230 -5.96 0.59 -10.90
C ILE A 230 -4.55 0.06 -11.03
N ILE A 231 -3.66 0.49 -10.13
CA ILE A 231 -2.27 0.09 -10.07
C ILE A 231 -2.09 -0.86 -8.88
N ILE A 232 -1.57 -2.05 -9.14
CA ILE A 232 -1.40 -3.13 -8.17
C ILE A 232 0.10 -3.34 -7.92
N SER A 233 0.54 -3.18 -6.67
CA SER A 233 1.93 -3.39 -6.24
C SER A 233 2.03 -4.51 -5.21
N TYR A 234 2.98 -5.42 -5.40
CA TYR A 234 3.18 -6.58 -4.54
C TYR A 234 4.33 -6.37 -3.57
N ALA A 235 4.13 -6.60 -2.27
CA ALA A 235 5.16 -6.34 -1.26
C ALA A 235 6.42 -7.25 -1.35
N TYR A 236 6.36 -8.28 -2.19
CA TYR A 236 7.32 -9.38 -2.27
C TYR A 236 7.94 -9.56 -3.67
N MET A 237 7.53 -8.78 -4.67
CA MET A 237 8.16 -8.78 -6.00
C MET A 237 8.07 -7.41 -6.68
N ASN A 238 8.93 -7.17 -7.65
CA ASN A 238 9.00 -5.91 -8.39
C ASN A 238 7.82 -5.68 -9.35
N LEU A 239 7.04 -6.72 -9.67
CA LEU A 239 5.87 -6.65 -10.57
C LEU A 239 4.91 -5.54 -10.14
N ILE A 240 4.52 -4.74 -11.11
CA ILE A 240 3.42 -3.79 -11.05
C ILE A 240 2.42 -4.25 -12.11
N GLN A 241 1.17 -4.47 -11.72
CA GLN A 241 0.10 -4.73 -12.70
C GLN A 241 -0.78 -3.50 -12.78
N ILE A 242 -1.14 -3.11 -13.99
CA ILE A 242 -1.96 -1.92 -14.25
C ILE A 242 -3.21 -2.41 -14.97
N PHE A 243 -4.37 -2.12 -14.39
CA PHE A 243 -5.68 -2.40 -14.96
C PHE A 243 -6.31 -1.10 -15.43
N ASP A 244 -6.63 -1.02 -16.72
CA ASP A 244 -7.32 0.11 -17.32
C ASP A 244 -8.84 -0.07 -17.16
N LEU A 245 -9.49 0.89 -16.49
CA LEU A 245 -10.92 0.84 -16.18
C LEU A 245 -11.81 1.02 -17.42
N ASN A 246 -11.29 1.67 -18.47
CA ASN A 246 -12.03 1.96 -19.70
C ASN A 246 -12.01 0.77 -20.67
N SER A 247 -10.83 0.16 -20.89
CA SER A 247 -10.70 -1.00 -21.77
C SER A 247 -10.92 -2.34 -21.07
N GLU A 248 -10.96 -2.36 -19.73
CA GLU A 248 -11.00 -3.57 -18.89
C GLU A 248 -9.88 -4.56 -19.21
N THR A 249 -8.71 -4.04 -19.58
CA THR A 249 -7.51 -4.83 -19.86
C THR A 249 -6.43 -4.55 -18.83
N SER A 250 -5.62 -5.56 -18.53
CA SER A 250 -4.43 -5.40 -17.71
C SER A 250 -3.14 -5.55 -18.52
N PHE A 251 -2.08 -4.92 -18.03
CA PHE A 251 -0.71 -5.18 -18.46
C PHE A 251 0.25 -5.19 -17.28
N ASP A 252 1.35 -5.90 -17.46
CA ASP A 252 2.38 -6.11 -16.45
C ASP A 252 3.61 -5.24 -16.74
N VAL A 253 4.14 -4.60 -15.71
CA VAL A 253 5.43 -3.90 -15.72
C VAL A 253 6.34 -4.58 -14.71
N LYS A 254 7.57 -4.89 -15.14
CA LYS A 254 8.59 -5.52 -14.29
C LYS A 254 9.85 -4.64 -14.30
N PRO A 255 9.90 -3.60 -13.45
CA PRO A 255 11.03 -2.69 -13.40
C PRO A 255 12.30 -3.43 -13.00
N HIS A 256 13.34 -3.36 -13.82
CA HIS A 256 14.62 -3.95 -13.51
C HIS A 256 15.43 -3.06 -12.57
N SER A 257 16.20 -3.68 -11.67
CA SER A 257 17.21 -3.01 -10.86
C SER A 257 18.41 -3.92 -10.65
N TYR A 258 19.60 -3.31 -10.56
CA TYR A 258 20.82 -4.00 -10.14
C TYR A 258 21.08 -3.85 -8.63
N ASN A 259 20.32 -3.00 -7.94
CA ASN A 259 20.56 -2.65 -6.53
C ASN A 259 19.86 -3.58 -5.53
N TYR A 260 18.91 -4.39 -5.99
CA TYR A 260 18.17 -5.37 -5.19
C TYR A 260 17.65 -6.51 -6.08
N LYS A 261 17.20 -7.59 -5.43
CA LYS A 261 16.57 -8.72 -6.13
C LYS A 261 15.15 -8.36 -6.55
N ASP A 262 14.74 -8.83 -7.72
CA ASP A 262 13.39 -8.61 -8.26
C ASP A 262 12.27 -9.29 -7.45
N GLU A 263 12.60 -10.26 -6.60
CA GLU A 263 11.65 -11.00 -5.77
C GLU A 263 12.28 -11.40 -4.44
N ARG A 264 11.47 -11.44 -3.38
CA ARG A 264 11.86 -12.04 -2.09
C ARG A 264 12.18 -13.52 -2.25
N ALA A 265 13.03 -14.03 -1.37
CA ALA A 265 13.11 -15.45 -1.13
C ALA A 265 11.75 -15.97 -0.63
N LYS A 266 11.26 -17.02 -1.27
CA LYS A 266 10.04 -17.72 -0.81
C LYS A 266 10.31 -18.32 0.57
N PRO A 267 9.32 -18.32 1.48
CA PRO A 267 9.46 -19.01 2.75
C PRO A 267 9.74 -20.50 2.54
N ASP A 268 10.66 -21.08 3.31
CA ASP A 268 11.08 -22.49 3.18
C ASP A 268 9.98 -23.53 3.51
N ASN A 269 8.78 -23.10 3.91
CA ASN A 269 7.64 -24.00 4.17
C ASN A 269 6.44 -23.60 3.31
N LYS A 270 5.93 -24.54 2.51
CA LYS A 270 4.62 -24.41 1.83
C LYS A 270 3.44 -24.86 2.71
N GLY A 271 3.65 -25.04 4.01
CA GLY A 271 2.72 -25.71 4.92
C GLY A 271 2.40 -24.91 6.19
N LEU A 272 1.33 -25.32 6.86
CA LEU A 272 0.83 -24.70 8.09
C LEU A 272 1.78 -24.95 9.27
N ILE A 273 2.32 -23.87 9.85
CA ILE A 273 3.24 -23.94 10.99
C ILE A 273 2.41 -24.09 12.28
N ARG A 274 2.78 -25.06 13.13
CA ARG A 274 2.14 -25.26 14.46
C ARG A 274 3.01 -24.77 15.62
N ASN A 275 4.30 -24.54 15.38
CA ASN A 275 5.22 -24.04 16.38
C ASN A 275 5.32 -22.51 16.29
N ARG A 276 4.98 -21.80 17.38
CA ARG A 276 5.00 -20.33 17.40
C ARG A 276 6.40 -19.75 17.20
N LYS A 277 7.43 -20.38 17.77
CA LYS A 277 8.82 -19.94 17.64
C LYS A 277 9.28 -20.05 16.19
N GLU A 278 9.00 -21.19 15.54
CA GLU A 278 9.28 -21.39 14.12
C GLU A 278 8.56 -20.35 13.24
N PHE A 279 7.28 -20.05 13.53
CA PHE A 279 6.54 -19.01 12.81
C PHE A 279 7.18 -17.63 12.94
N ILE A 280 7.59 -17.24 14.15
CA ILE A 280 8.26 -15.96 14.41
C ILE A 280 9.60 -15.89 13.67
N GLU A 281 10.41 -16.95 13.73
CA GLU A 281 11.72 -17.01 13.06
C GLU A 281 11.57 -16.91 11.53
N LYS A 282 10.71 -17.73 10.93
CA LYS A 282 10.47 -17.72 9.48
C LYS A 282 9.86 -16.40 9.01
N SER A 283 8.90 -15.86 9.77
CA SER A 283 8.34 -14.54 9.48
C SER A 283 9.41 -13.47 9.55
N SER A 284 10.27 -13.47 10.58
CA SER A 284 11.35 -12.50 10.73
C SER A 284 12.33 -12.54 9.55
N LEU A 285 12.73 -13.74 9.11
CA LEU A 285 13.58 -13.93 7.94
C LEU A 285 12.92 -13.38 6.66
N TRP A 286 11.65 -13.71 6.43
CA TRP A 286 10.92 -13.21 5.25
C TRP A 286 10.73 -11.68 5.27
N HIS A 287 10.50 -11.07 6.44
CA HIS A 287 10.43 -9.62 6.60
C HIS A 287 11.81 -8.93 6.52
N SER A 288 12.91 -9.68 6.70
CA SER A 288 14.27 -9.17 6.59
C SER A 288 14.77 -9.04 5.15
N ASP A 289 14.10 -9.67 4.19
CA ASP A 289 14.42 -9.58 2.75
C ASP A 289 13.88 -8.30 2.10
N VAL A 290 14.16 -8.13 0.80
CA VAL A 290 13.70 -7.00 -0.02
C VAL A 290 12.20 -6.80 0.08
N THR A 291 11.73 -5.60 0.40
CA THR A 291 10.29 -5.29 0.48
C THR A 291 9.96 -4.17 -0.48
N PHE A 292 8.98 -4.39 -1.34
CA PHE A 292 8.48 -3.39 -2.26
C PHE A 292 7.31 -2.65 -1.60
N GLY A 293 7.36 -1.32 -1.60
CA GLY A 293 6.29 -0.49 -1.06
C GLY A 293 5.09 -0.37 -2.02
N PRO A 294 4.01 0.31 -1.58
CA PRO A 294 2.90 0.68 -2.45
C PRO A 294 3.33 1.67 -3.55
N ILE A 295 2.58 1.77 -4.64
CA ILE A 295 2.80 2.88 -5.59
C ILE A 295 2.08 4.11 -5.04
N ALA A 296 2.74 5.27 -5.08
CA ALA A 296 2.13 6.57 -4.81
C ALA A 296 2.12 7.40 -6.10
N SER A 297 1.05 8.19 -6.28
CA SER A 297 0.96 9.19 -7.35
C SER A 297 1.44 10.54 -6.84
N LEU A 298 2.23 11.24 -7.64
CA LEU A 298 2.67 12.61 -7.40
C LEU A 298 1.82 13.57 -8.26
N ASP A 299 1.70 14.84 -7.86
CA ASP A 299 0.85 15.82 -8.55
C ASP A 299 1.21 16.07 -10.03
N ASN A 300 2.47 15.84 -10.39
CA ASN A 300 2.95 16.00 -11.76
C ASN A 300 2.57 14.81 -12.67
N GLY A 301 1.76 13.86 -12.19
CA GLY A 301 1.35 12.67 -12.91
C GLY A 301 2.42 11.58 -12.98
N MET A 302 3.52 11.73 -12.23
CA MET A 302 4.53 10.69 -12.03
C MET A 302 4.13 9.75 -10.90
N PHE A 303 4.73 8.56 -10.91
CA PHE A 303 4.54 7.57 -9.85
C PHE A 303 5.85 7.24 -9.18
N CYS A 304 5.80 6.90 -7.90
CA CYS A 304 6.99 6.50 -7.16
C CYS A 304 6.74 5.31 -6.25
N ARG A 305 7.82 4.61 -5.91
CA ARG A 305 7.83 3.48 -4.97
C ARG A 305 9.07 3.53 -4.09
N LEU A 306 8.89 3.33 -2.79
CA LEU A 306 10.02 3.02 -1.90
C LEU A 306 10.23 1.52 -1.80
N ILE A 307 11.48 1.08 -1.80
CA ILE A 307 11.87 -0.32 -1.67
C ILE A 307 12.87 -0.43 -0.53
N LYS A 308 12.60 -1.32 0.43
CA LYS A 308 13.54 -1.65 1.50
C LYS A 308 14.42 -2.79 1.04
N LYS A 309 15.74 -2.60 1.00
CA LYS A 309 16.70 -3.68 0.71
C LYS A 309 16.73 -4.73 1.83
N ALA A 310 17.25 -5.90 1.49
CA ALA A 310 17.48 -6.96 2.45
C ALA A 310 18.42 -6.50 3.58
N LYS A 311 18.18 -7.00 4.80
CA LYS A 311 19.11 -6.81 5.92
C LYS A 311 20.43 -7.54 5.65
N ILE A 312 21.54 -6.88 5.94
CA ILE A 312 22.89 -7.44 5.79
C ILE A 312 23.56 -7.39 7.17
N GLU A 313 24.02 -8.53 7.68
CA GLU A 313 24.75 -8.63 8.96
C GLU A 313 24.00 -7.97 10.15
N GLY A 314 22.68 -8.17 10.21
CA GLY A 314 21.83 -7.60 11.26
C GLY A 314 21.52 -6.11 11.10
N LYS A 315 22.15 -5.41 10.15
CA LYS A 315 21.86 -4.01 9.83
C LYS A 315 20.64 -3.92 8.92
N ARG A 316 19.81 -2.90 9.15
CA ARG A 316 18.68 -2.57 8.26
C ARG A 316 19.20 -2.30 6.85
N GLY A 317 18.52 -2.84 5.84
CA GLY A 317 18.81 -2.51 4.44
C GLY A 317 18.40 -1.08 4.10
N ASP A 318 19.14 -0.46 3.18
CA ASP A 318 18.85 0.88 2.70
C ASP A 318 17.48 0.95 1.99
N ILE A 319 16.93 2.15 1.90
CA ILE A 319 15.72 2.42 1.11
C ILE A 319 16.14 2.91 -0.28
N ILE A 320 15.53 2.33 -1.30
CA ILE A 320 15.63 2.79 -2.68
C ILE A 320 14.34 3.53 -3.03
N PHE A 321 14.47 4.63 -3.76
CA PHE A 321 13.37 5.33 -4.40
C PHE A 321 13.38 5.00 -5.89
N GLU A 322 12.26 4.52 -6.41
CA GLU A 322 12.01 4.37 -7.85
C GLU A 322 11.03 5.44 -8.32
N LEU A 323 11.30 5.99 -9.50
CA LEU A 323 10.47 6.96 -10.19
C LEU A 323 9.99 6.40 -11.53
N PHE A 324 8.71 6.63 -11.83
CA PHE A 324 8.06 6.19 -13.04
C PHE A 324 7.31 7.32 -13.73
N ASP A 325 7.31 7.32 -15.05
CA ASP A 325 6.43 8.18 -15.83
C ASP A 325 4.97 7.70 -15.80
N LYS A 326 4.08 8.45 -16.46
CA LYS A 326 2.65 8.12 -16.62
C LYS A 326 2.35 6.79 -17.31
N ASN A 327 3.34 6.22 -18.00
CA ASN A 327 3.25 4.94 -18.71
C ASN A 327 3.95 3.82 -17.92
N PHE A 328 4.38 4.09 -16.69
CA PHE A 328 5.14 3.17 -15.83
C PHE A 328 6.51 2.77 -16.39
N ASN A 329 7.07 3.55 -17.30
CA ASN A 329 8.49 3.43 -17.62
C ASN A 329 9.30 3.99 -16.44
N LYS A 330 10.27 3.22 -15.97
CA LYS A 330 11.17 3.66 -14.91
C LYS A 330 12.07 4.77 -15.43
N THR A 331 11.86 5.99 -14.96
CA THR A 331 12.63 7.18 -15.35
C THR A 331 13.85 7.38 -14.47
N GLY A 332 13.83 6.86 -13.24
CA GLY A 332 14.99 6.95 -12.38
C GLY A 332 14.94 6.07 -11.14
N GLU A 333 16.11 5.95 -10.52
CA GLU A 333 16.32 5.21 -9.27
C GLU A 333 17.40 5.93 -8.44
N ALA A 334 17.20 5.99 -7.13
CA ALA A 334 18.22 6.49 -6.21
C ALA A 334 18.21 5.71 -4.90
N THR A 335 19.41 5.39 -4.40
CA THR A 335 19.57 4.91 -3.03
C THR A 335 19.50 6.10 -2.10
N ILE A 336 18.59 6.07 -1.13
CA ILE A 336 18.55 7.04 -0.06
C ILE A 336 19.72 6.67 0.88
N LEU A 337 20.85 7.37 0.77
CA LEU A 337 22.05 7.05 1.57
C LEU A 337 21.98 7.71 2.94
N ASP A 338 21.65 9.01 2.97
CA ASP A 338 21.47 9.76 4.20
C ASP A 338 20.06 9.51 4.75
N GLY A 339 20.00 8.97 5.97
CA GLY A 339 18.76 8.79 6.70
C GLY A 339 17.92 7.55 6.35
N SER A 340 18.24 6.75 5.33
CA SER A 340 17.44 5.55 4.97
C SER A 340 17.29 4.52 6.08
N LYS A 341 18.29 4.42 6.96
CA LYS A 341 18.23 3.54 8.14
C LYS A 341 17.09 3.92 9.08
N PHE A 342 16.63 5.17 8.99
CA PHE A 342 15.52 5.74 9.74
C PHE A 342 14.24 5.85 8.93
N LEU A 343 14.12 5.30 7.71
CA LEU A 343 12.88 5.41 6.93
C LEU A 343 12.09 4.10 6.93
N THR A 344 10.77 4.21 7.03
CA THR A 344 9.83 3.10 6.87
C THR A 344 9.25 3.04 5.44
N LEU A 345 8.50 1.99 5.14
CA LEU A 345 7.64 1.95 3.93
C LEU A 345 6.23 2.50 4.22
N TYR A 346 6.11 3.29 5.29
CA TYR A 346 4.93 4.10 5.59
C TYR A 346 5.20 5.49 5.01
N TYR A 347 4.65 5.76 3.82
CA TYR A 347 4.76 7.04 3.14
C TYR A 347 3.48 7.37 2.38
N MET A 348 3.27 8.67 2.15
CA MET A 348 2.15 9.19 1.37
C MET A 348 2.60 10.41 0.56
N PRO A 349 1.96 10.65 -0.60
CA PRO A 349 2.16 11.89 -1.33
C PRO A 349 1.53 13.06 -0.57
N LEU A 350 2.27 14.15 -0.45
CA LEU A 350 1.86 15.46 0.04
C LEU A 350 2.29 16.47 -1.02
N GLY A 351 1.39 16.69 -1.97
CA GLY A 351 1.64 17.47 -3.16
C GLY A 351 2.81 16.93 -3.99
N LYS A 352 3.85 17.75 -4.19
CA LYS A 352 5.10 17.35 -4.88
C LYS A 352 6.11 16.60 -4.02
N GLN A 353 5.79 16.33 -2.75
CA GLN A 353 6.69 15.69 -1.81
C GLN A 353 6.13 14.35 -1.34
N LEU A 354 7.01 13.48 -0.84
CA LEU A 354 6.60 12.32 -0.07
C LEU A 354 6.84 12.58 1.41
N PHE A 355 5.78 12.49 2.20
CA PHE A 355 5.90 12.25 3.62
C PHE A 355 6.37 10.81 3.84
N VAL A 356 7.42 10.62 4.63
CA VAL A 356 7.92 9.30 5.00
C VAL A 356 8.10 9.22 6.51
N LYS A 357 7.38 8.31 7.17
CA LYS A 357 7.50 8.11 8.61
C LYS A 357 8.89 7.58 8.97
N ALA A 358 9.48 8.18 9.99
CA ALA A 358 10.74 7.72 10.54
C ALA A 358 10.59 6.33 11.21
N TYR A 359 11.63 5.53 11.21
CA TYR A 359 11.64 4.20 11.79
C TYR A 359 11.76 4.28 13.30
N ASP A 360 12.67 5.12 13.79
CA ASP A 360 12.79 5.40 15.21
C ASP A 360 11.72 6.41 15.61
N GLN A 361 10.95 6.07 16.63
CA GLN A 361 9.88 6.90 17.19
C GLN A 361 10.16 7.01 18.69
N PRO A 362 11.11 7.90 19.08
CA PRO A 362 11.64 7.93 20.45
C PRO A 362 10.66 8.53 21.47
N ASP A 363 9.67 9.30 20.99
CA ASP A 363 8.67 9.97 21.79
C ASP A 363 7.28 9.51 21.33
N GLU A 364 6.48 9.02 22.28
CA GLU A 364 5.15 8.46 22.01
C GLU A 364 4.19 9.52 21.46
N ASP A 365 4.32 10.75 21.94
CA ASP A 365 3.46 11.89 21.60
C ASP A 365 3.98 12.68 20.38
N GLN A 366 5.07 12.23 19.76
CA GLN A 366 5.65 12.90 18.58
C GLN A 366 5.92 11.92 17.44
N LEU A 367 5.21 12.09 16.33
CA LEU A 367 5.47 11.34 15.11
C LEU A 367 6.64 11.97 14.35
N SER A 368 7.78 11.28 14.32
CA SER A 368 8.97 11.69 13.60
C SER A 368 8.89 11.28 12.12
N TYR A 369 9.29 12.17 11.21
CA TYR A 369 9.16 11.97 9.76
C TYR A 369 10.20 12.75 8.94
N HIS A 370 10.33 12.39 7.67
CA HIS A 370 11.08 13.12 6.67
C HIS A 370 10.20 13.47 5.47
N LEU A 371 10.58 14.51 4.75
CA LEU A 371 10.02 14.85 3.44
C LEU A 371 11.05 14.54 2.36
N ILE A 372 10.62 13.86 1.31
CA ILE A 372 11.42 13.61 0.11
C ILE A 372 10.84 14.42 -1.03
N SER A 373 11.65 15.25 -1.68
CA SER A 373 11.27 16.00 -2.86
C SER A 373 12.14 15.63 -4.07
N LEU A 374 11.51 15.59 -5.24
CA LEU A 374 12.17 15.56 -6.54
C LEU A 374 12.63 16.97 -6.89
N GLU A 375 13.90 17.15 -7.27
CA GLU A 375 14.41 18.40 -7.86
C GLU A 375 14.42 18.36 -9.40
#